data_AF-A0AAV8EVS8-F1
#
_entry.id   AF-A0AAV8EVS8-F1
#
_cell.length_a   1.000
_cell.length_b   1.000
_cell.length_c   1.000
_cell.angle_alpha   90.00
_cell.angle_beta   90.00
_cell.angle_gamma   90.00
#
_symmetry.space_group_name_H-M   'P 1'
#
loop_
_entity.id
_entity.type
_entity.pdbx_description
1 polymer ?
#
loop_
_entity_poly.entity_id
_entity_poly.type
_entity_poly.pdbx_seq_one_letter_code
_entity_poly.pdbx_strand_id
1 'polypeptide(L)'
;MREREREREREREEFPIASAPMDLEQGGSSSKAGYQAQDLASISNAGTSTEETHSRGTNKSVTTSSYQRELSNTTRVLLNQRNVVPTVVAIGPCHQAYGGLRFSEQYKSRVLRWMIQVFSLDKKKFHSEMSDEIPTIIAQNYGLSLVDISTDKFSEILLLDSCFIVFTLKRLGCNRIADLHKAIKGIRVQGDHARLKQETDSLASDIITYQEEIRLDLLMHDNQIPFSGINYLLETYPILKTFINERSIEDLALLFFSEVYPKQNSDLNQHTNPTFMNLLHLFHWSRVPTHTKYKIIEREKHRRPYVPSATDLHHSGITFRRKNSGSFLDITFDEGCLKMLGAINIPVLHINEYNIIIFRNLLAFEQKNTDVGGCFTAYSAWLAHLLQSEEDVKLFRKKRIVPNTPTPDNEVLQFFQDLKPQTEISNQIPELYNLFKMVRDHNEGTLNRCYGAFKLRYCSNFWVTFGLVMFGIVTLLQTIYTMLSYYATVSGNKKH
;
A
#
# COMPACT_ATOMS: atom_id res chain seq x y z
N MET A 1 34.03 18.81 -14.12
CA MET A 1 33.72 18.23 -15.45
C MET A 1 33.96 16.72 -15.45
N ARG A 2 35.17 16.24 -15.09
CA ARG A 2 35.49 14.81 -14.95
C ARG A 2 34.61 14.04 -13.94
N GLU A 3 34.10 14.71 -12.92
CA GLU A 3 33.20 14.11 -11.93
C GLU A 3 31.77 13.88 -12.48
N ARG A 4 31.31 14.76 -13.39
CA ARG A 4 30.03 14.61 -14.10
C ARG A 4 30.10 13.56 -15.21
N GLU A 5 31.28 13.29 -15.76
CA GLU A 5 31.48 12.18 -16.70
C GLU A 5 31.42 10.83 -15.99
N ARG A 6 32.00 10.73 -14.77
CA ARG A 6 31.90 9.50 -13.95
C ARG A 6 30.49 9.21 -13.45
N GLU A 7 29.68 10.24 -13.18
CA GLU A 7 28.25 10.07 -12.88
C GLU A 7 27.46 9.55 -14.09
N ARG A 8 27.76 10.04 -15.30
CA ARG A 8 27.11 9.58 -16.55
C ARG A 8 27.52 8.18 -16.99
N GLU A 9 28.74 7.74 -16.65
CA GLU A 9 29.18 6.37 -16.89
C GLU A 9 28.48 5.39 -15.94
N ARG A 10 28.26 5.75 -14.67
CA ARG A 10 27.47 4.94 -13.73
C ARG A 10 25.99 4.83 -14.15
N GLU A 11 25.40 5.90 -14.66
CA GLU A 11 24.02 5.88 -15.18
C GLU A 11 23.86 5.02 -16.45
N ARG A 12 24.94 4.72 -17.19
CA ARG A 12 24.88 3.81 -18.36
C ARG A 12 25.02 2.33 -18.00
N GLU A 13 25.68 2.00 -16.89
CA GLU A 13 25.84 0.61 -16.46
C GLU A 13 24.59 0.05 -15.76
N GLU A 14 23.69 0.91 -15.26
CA GLU A 14 22.43 0.50 -14.60
C GLU A 14 21.29 0.12 -15.56
N PHE A 15 21.45 0.30 -16.88
CA PHE A 15 20.42 -0.04 -17.89
C PHE A 15 21.04 -0.73 -19.12
N PRO A 16 20.99 -2.07 -19.23
CA PRO A 16 21.34 -2.72 -20.47
C PRO A 16 20.27 -2.44 -21.53
N ILE A 17 20.68 -1.71 -22.58
CA ILE A 17 19.90 -1.47 -23.79
C ILE A 17 19.69 -2.82 -24.50
N ALA A 18 18.45 -3.30 -24.52
CA ALA A 18 18.06 -4.43 -25.35
C ALA A 18 18.12 -4.04 -26.84
N SER A 19 18.96 -4.74 -27.59
CA SER A 19 19.14 -4.58 -29.03
C SER A 19 18.10 -5.37 -29.84
N ALA A 20 17.37 -4.62 -30.67
CA ALA A 20 16.77 -4.92 -31.99
C ALA A 20 15.76 -6.09 -32.18
N PRO A 21 14.73 -5.90 -33.04
CA PRO A 21 13.74 -6.92 -33.38
C PRO A 21 14.21 -7.79 -34.56
N MET A 22 13.75 -9.05 -34.58
CA MET A 22 13.89 -9.97 -35.70
C MET A 22 12.49 -10.13 -36.34
N ASP A 23 12.39 -9.80 -37.63
CA ASP A 23 11.24 -10.12 -38.47
C ASP A 23 11.06 -11.64 -38.59
N LEU A 24 9.81 -12.13 -38.60
CA LEU A 24 9.26 -13.05 -39.61
C LEU A 24 7.82 -13.49 -39.26
N GLU A 25 6.94 -13.15 -40.19
CA GLU A 25 5.84 -13.95 -40.76
C GLU A 25 4.53 -14.22 -40.02
N GLN A 26 3.48 -13.93 -40.80
CA GLN A 26 2.07 -14.20 -40.62
C GLN A 26 1.75 -15.70 -40.63
N GLY A 27 0.78 -16.11 -39.82
CA GLY A 27 0.20 -17.45 -39.96
C GLY A 27 -0.87 -17.80 -38.93
N GLY A 28 -2.09 -17.31 -39.15
CA GLY A 28 -3.33 -18.11 -39.00
C GLY A 28 -3.85 -18.52 -37.62
N SER A 29 -5.10 -18.10 -37.37
CA SER A 29 -6.17 -18.88 -36.72
C SER A 29 -6.08 -19.16 -35.20
N SER A 30 -6.87 -18.43 -34.41
CA SER A 30 -7.72 -19.06 -33.38
C SER A 30 -8.81 -18.11 -32.85
N SER A 31 -10.05 -18.41 -33.23
CA SER A 31 -11.26 -18.44 -32.38
C SER A 31 -11.34 -17.49 -31.16
N LYS A 32 -11.97 -16.33 -31.33
CA LYS A 32 -12.57 -15.56 -30.23
C LYS A 32 -13.97 -16.10 -29.93
N ALA A 33 -14.14 -16.79 -28.80
CA ALA A 33 -15.45 -17.00 -28.18
C ALA A 33 -15.71 -15.82 -27.22
N GLY A 34 -16.66 -14.97 -27.60
CA GLY A 34 -17.20 -13.94 -26.72
C GLY A 34 -18.28 -14.52 -25.82
N TYR A 35 -18.26 -14.17 -24.54
CA TYR A 35 -19.39 -14.37 -23.64
C TYR A 35 -19.94 -13.01 -23.25
N GLN A 36 -21.15 -12.72 -23.77
CA GLN A 36 -22.00 -11.63 -23.36
C GLN A 36 -22.59 -11.94 -21.99
N ALA A 37 -22.51 -10.97 -21.07
CA ALA A 37 -23.28 -10.95 -19.85
C ALA A 37 -24.66 -10.37 -20.16
N GLN A 38 -25.69 -11.20 -20.14
CA GLN A 38 -27.09 -10.80 -20.04
C GLN A 38 -27.76 -11.66 -18.97
N ASP A 39 -28.75 -11.04 -18.35
CA ASP A 39 -29.69 -11.56 -17.36
C ASP A 39 -29.22 -11.57 -15.91
N LEU A 40 -29.73 -10.58 -15.15
CA LEU A 40 -30.56 -10.79 -13.95
C LEU A 40 -31.11 -9.42 -13.50
N ALA A 41 -32.10 -8.93 -14.23
CA ALA A 41 -32.98 -7.84 -13.79
C ALA A 41 -34.37 -8.42 -13.52
N SER A 42 -34.65 -8.80 -12.28
CA SER A 42 -36.02 -9.05 -11.82
C SER A 42 -36.02 -9.25 -10.31
N ILE A 43 -36.44 -8.21 -9.59
CA ILE A 43 -37.46 -8.18 -8.53
C ILE A 43 -37.38 -6.77 -7.93
N SER A 44 -38.06 -5.82 -8.56
CA SER A 44 -38.59 -4.65 -7.86
C SER A 44 -40.09 -4.65 -8.10
N ASN A 45 -40.86 -4.58 -7.02
CA ASN A 45 -42.12 -3.82 -6.88
C ASN A 45 -43.04 -4.46 -5.85
N ALA A 46 -43.24 -3.75 -4.75
CA ALA A 46 -44.49 -3.53 -4.00
C ALA A 46 -44.08 -2.92 -2.64
N GLY A 47 -44.59 -1.78 -2.17
CA GLY A 47 -45.62 -0.87 -2.63
C GLY A 47 -45.58 0.42 -1.82
N THR A 48 -46.16 1.46 -2.39
CA THR A 48 -46.39 2.81 -1.82
C THR A 48 -47.63 2.85 -0.93
N SER A 49 -47.57 3.59 0.19
CA SER A 49 -48.67 4.45 0.69
C SER A 49 -48.26 5.34 1.88
N THR A 50 -48.15 6.64 1.61
CA THR A 50 -48.72 7.84 2.29
C THR A 50 -48.70 8.04 3.82
N GLU A 51 -48.17 9.23 4.21
CA GLU A 51 -48.61 10.22 5.24
C GLU A 51 -48.80 9.72 6.70
N GLU A 52 -48.49 10.43 7.79
CA GLU A 52 -48.45 11.86 8.09
C GLU A 52 -47.72 12.10 9.45
N THR A 53 -47.54 13.37 9.81
CA THR A 53 -46.78 13.96 10.93
C THR A 53 -47.01 13.42 12.35
N HIS A 54 -45.94 13.28 13.15
CA HIS A 54 -45.93 13.76 14.55
C HIS A 54 -44.52 13.83 15.17
N SER A 55 -44.19 15.01 15.71
CA SER A 55 -43.04 15.27 16.56
C SER A 55 -43.16 14.52 17.89
N ARG A 56 -42.20 13.67 18.23
CA ARG A 56 -41.88 13.38 19.64
C ARG A 56 -40.46 12.86 19.77
N GLY A 57 -39.65 13.64 20.49
CA GLY A 57 -38.28 13.30 20.81
C GLY A 57 -38.21 11.94 21.51
N THR A 58 -37.38 11.06 20.97
CA THR A 58 -36.84 9.92 21.67
C THR A 58 -35.38 9.79 21.29
N ASN A 59 -34.51 9.91 22.30
CA ASN A 59 -33.11 9.53 22.22
C ASN A 59 -33.04 8.06 21.77
N LYS A 60 -32.80 7.82 20.48
CA LYS A 60 -32.38 6.50 20.02
C LYS A 60 -30.89 6.39 20.29
N SER A 61 -30.55 5.61 21.32
CA SER A 61 -29.21 5.05 21.44
C SER A 61 -28.93 4.32 20.14
N VAL A 62 -28.00 4.87 19.36
CA VAL A 62 -27.49 4.19 18.18
C VAL A 62 -26.64 3.05 18.71
N THR A 63 -27.25 1.87 18.81
CA THR A 63 -26.58 0.66 19.29
C THR A 63 -25.42 0.32 18.35
N THR A 64 -24.29 -0.06 18.93
CA THR A 64 -23.02 -0.43 18.27
C THR A 64 -23.19 -1.36 17.06
N SER A 65 -24.27 -2.15 17.05
CA SER A 65 -24.70 -3.03 15.95
C SER A 65 -25.03 -2.29 14.64
N SER A 66 -25.65 -1.11 14.69
CA SER A 66 -26.01 -0.33 13.48
C SER A 66 -24.79 0.27 12.79
N TYR A 67 -23.82 0.75 13.58
CA TYR A 67 -22.54 1.26 13.09
C TYR A 67 -21.68 0.17 12.44
N GLN A 68 -21.60 -1.02 13.03
CA GLN A 68 -20.88 -2.15 12.44
C GLN A 68 -21.54 -2.61 11.13
N ARG A 69 -22.88 -2.53 11.05
CA ARG A 69 -23.65 -2.88 9.85
C ARG A 69 -23.45 -1.88 8.71
N GLU A 70 -23.30 -0.59 9.02
CA GLU A 70 -23.03 0.48 8.05
C GLU A 70 -21.59 0.39 7.50
N LEU A 71 -20.60 0.11 8.37
CA LEU A 71 -19.23 -0.21 7.94
C LEU A 71 -19.22 -1.46 7.05
N SER A 72 -19.87 -2.54 7.47
CA SER A 72 -19.96 -3.80 6.71
C SER A 72 -20.63 -3.64 5.35
N ASN A 73 -21.68 -2.81 5.26
CA ASN A 73 -22.35 -2.51 4.00
C ASN A 73 -21.45 -1.66 3.08
N THR A 74 -20.68 -0.72 3.63
CA THR A 74 -19.72 0.09 2.87
C THR A 74 -18.55 -0.78 2.37
N THR A 75 -18.06 -1.72 3.20
CA THR A 75 -17.06 -2.75 2.82
C THR A 75 -17.58 -3.64 1.68
N ARG A 76 -18.86 -4.06 1.74
CA ARG A 76 -19.51 -4.86 0.68
C ARG A 76 -19.69 -4.10 -0.63
N VAL A 77 -20.00 -2.81 -0.59
CA VAL A 77 -20.18 -1.98 -1.80
C VAL A 77 -18.85 -1.81 -2.57
N LEU A 78 -17.70 -1.90 -1.91
CA LEU A 78 -16.39 -1.64 -2.51
C LEU A 78 -15.59 -2.88 -2.92
N LEU A 79 -15.76 -4.02 -2.24
CA LEU A 79 -15.33 -5.32 -2.80
C LEU A 79 -15.99 -5.59 -4.17
N ASN A 80 -17.17 -5.00 -4.39
CA ASN A 80 -17.96 -5.13 -5.61
C ASN A 80 -17.43 -4.35 -6.83
N GLN A 81 -16.50 -3.39 -6.70
CA GLN A 81 -16.04 -2.60 -7.86
C GLN A 81 -14.81 -3.16 -8.60
N ARG A 82 -14.28 -4.28 -8.13
CA ARG A 82 -13.58 -5.34 -8.90
C ARG A 82 -13.38 -6.44 -7.87
N ASN A 83 -14.11 -7.56 -7.99
CA ASN A 83 -13.85 -8.76 -7.20
C ASN A 83 -12.40 -9.17 -7.45
N VAL A 84 -11.46 -8.69 -6.61
CA VAL A 84 -10.06 -9.10 -6.72
C VAL A 84 -10.02 -10.51 -6.17
N VAL A 85 -9.95 -11.46 -7.09
CA VAL A 85 -9.84 -12.88 -6.81
C VAL A 85 -8.38 -13.30 -6.92
N PRO A 86 -7.92 -14.28 -6.14
CA PRO A 86 -6.57 -14.78 -6.29
C PRO A 86 -6.36 -15.31 -7.71
N THR A 87 -5.15 -15.09 -8.23
CA THR A 87 -4.80 -15.39 -9.62
C THR A 87 -4.22 -16.80 -9.78
N VAL A 88 -3.43 -17.25 -8.82
CA VAL A 88 -2.71 -18.53 -8.87
C VAL A 88 -2.93 -19.39 -7.63
N VAL A 89 -3.19 -18.80 -6.46
CA VAL A 89 -3.37 -19.54 -5.19
C VAL A 89 -4.42 -18.91 -4.27
N ALA A 90 -5.43 -19.70 -3.90
CA ALA A 90 -6.33 -19.36 -2.81
C ALA A 90 -5.69 -19.79 -1.48
N ILE A 91 -5.75 -18.94 -0.46
CA ILE A 91 -5.30 -19.18 0.90
C ILE A 91 -6.44 -18.82 1.84
N GLY A 92 -6.74 -19.72 2.75
CA GLY A 92 -7.87 -19.62 3.65
C GLY A 92 -9.19 -20.00 2.99
N PRO A 93 -10.28 -19.88 3.77
CA PRO A 93 -11.59 -20.40 3.40
C PRO A 93 -12.35 -19.56 2.36
N CYS A 94 -12.07 -18.26 2.25
CA CYS A 94 -12.90 -17.32 1.48
C CYS A 94 -12.90 -17.58 -0.03
N HIS A 95 -11.79 -18.10 -0.57
CA HIS A 95 -11.61 -18.29 -2.02
C HIS A 95 -11.58 -19.77 -2.44
N GLN A 96 -11.98 -20.71 -1.58
CA GLN A 96 -11.94 -22.15 -1.90
C GLN A 96 -12.83 -22.56 -3.07
N ALA A 97 -13.94 -21.85 -3.31
CA ALA A 97 -14.86 -22.16 -4.40
C ALA A 97 -14.30 -21.79 -5.78
N TYR A 98 -13.21 -21.02 -5.85
CA TYR A 98 -12.59 -20.65 -7.12
C TYR A 98 -11.79 -21.84 -7.68
N GLY A 99 -12.35 -22.46 -8.72
CA GLY A 99 -11.68 -23.51 -9.48
C GLY A 99 -10.62 -22.96 -10.45
N GLY A 100 -9.76 -23.85 -10.95
CA GLY A 100 -8.82 -23.54 -12.04
C GLY A 100 -7.52 -22.84 -11.63
N LEU A 101 -7.28 -22.61 -10.34
CA LEU A 101 -6.04 -22.04 -9.84
C LEU A 101 -4.86 -23.01 -10.00
N ARG A 102 -3.68 -22.47 -10.34
CA ARG A 102 -2.43 -23.26 -10.52
C ARG A 102 -2.11 -24.06 -9.27
N PHE A 103 -2.20 -23.43 -8.10
CA PHE A 103 -1.93 -24.02 -6.80
C PHE A 103 -3.22 -24.43 -6.11
N SER A 104 -3.93 -25.37 -6.73
CA SER A 104 -5.18 -25.93 -6.20
C SER A 104 -4.99 -26.71 -4.89
N GLU A 105 -6.09 -27.10 -4.24
CA GLU A 105 -6.08 -28.00 -3.08
C GLU A 105 -5.32 -29.31 -3.35
N GLN A 106 -5.35 -29.82 -4.59
CA GLN A 106 -4.58 -30.99 -4.99
C GLN A 106 -3.07 -30.71 -4.99
N TYR A 107 -2.66 -29.53 -5.44
CA TYR A 107 -1.27 -29.10 -5.37
C TYR A 107 -0.81 -28.97 -3.92
N LYS A 108 -1.59 -28.28 -3.08
CA LYS A 108 -1.28 -28.15 -1.64
C LYS A 108 -1.22 -29.50 -0.94
N SER A 109 -2.07 -30.45 -1.35
CA SER A 109 -2.01 -31.84 -0.86
C SER A 109 -0.72 -32.55 -1.25
N ARG A 110 -0.11 -32.24 -2.42
CA ARG A 110 1.23 -32.72 -2.77
C ARG A 110 2.29 -32.13 -1.85
N VAL A 111 2.21 -30.84 -1.53
CA VAL A 111 3.10 -30.18 -0.56
C VAL A 111 2.96 -30.83 0.82
N LEU A 112 1.73 -31.03 1.33
CA LEU A 112 1.51 -31.72 2.60
C LEU A 112 2.09 -33.13 2.58
N ARG A 113 1.86 -33.92 1.52
CA ARG A 113 2.43 -35.27 1.39
C ARG A 113 3.96 -35.25 1.42
N TRP A 114 4.56 -34.30 0.72
CA TRP A 114 6.01 -34.08 0.76
C TRP A 114 6.47 -33.75 2.19
N MET A 115 5.77 -32.85 2.90
CA MET A 115 6.10 -32.51 4.29
C MET A 115 5.92 -33.69 5.25
N ILE A 116 4.93 -34.56 5.04
CA ILE A 116 4.77 -35.82 5.81
C ILE A 116 5.97 -36.73 5.59
N GLN A 117 6.43 -36.89 4.35
CA GLN A 117 7.58 -37.75 4.03
C GLN A 117 8.91 -37.22 4.60
N VAL A 118 9.09 -35.90 4.63
CA VAL A 118 10.32 -35.26 5.09
C VAL A 118 10.33 -35.06 6.60
N PHE A 119 9.24 -34.56 7.19
CA PHE A 119 9.19 -34.15 8.60
C PHE A 119 8.39 -35.09 9.50
N SER A 120 7.85 -36.19 8.95
CA SER A 120 6.97 -37.12 9.68
C SER A 120 5.77 -36.43 10.32
N LEU A 121 5.19 -35.46 9.61
CA LEU A 121 3.99 -34.75 10.03
C LEU A 121 2.82 -35.71 10.24
N ASP A 122 2.18 -35.62 11.40
CA ASP A 122 0.97 -36.36 11.71
C ASP A 122 -0.26 -35.47 11.47
N LYS A 123 -0.92 -35.73 10.35
CA LYS A 123 -2.17 -35.07 9.96
C LYS A 123 -3.26 -35.24 11.01
N LYS A 124 -3.42 -36.43 11.59
CA LYS A 124 -4.48 -36.70 12.58
C LYS A 124 -4.22 -35.91 13.85
N LYS A 125 -2.95 -35.86 14.29
CA LYS A 125 -2.53 -35.07 15.46
C LYS A 125 -2.83 -33.58 15.26
N PHE A 126 -2.51 -33.03 14.09
CA PHE A 126 -2.84 -31.63 13.77
C PHE A 126 -4.34 -31.38 13.91
N HIS A 127 -5.18 -32.22 13.30
CA HIS A 127 -6.64 -32.06 13.40
C HIS A 127 -7.15 -32.16 14.83
N SER A 128 -6.66 -33.11 15.62
CA SER A 128 -7.12 -33.28 17.00
C SER A 128 -6.73 -32.11 17.89
N GLU A 129 -5.50 -31.59 17.75
CA GLU A 129 -5.02 -30.51 18.61
C GLU A 129 -5.58 -29.14 18.19
N MET A 130 -5.81 -28.91 16.88
CA MET A 130 -6.40 -27.66 16.39
C MET A 130 -7.92 -27.62 16.52
N SER A 131 -8.61 -28.75 16.70
CA SER A 131 -10.08 -28.84 16.70
C SER A 131 -10.74 -27.87 17.68
N ASP A 132 -10.18 -27.76 18.89
CA ASP A 132 -10.75 -26.92 19.95
C ASP A 132 -10.48 -25.42 19.73
N GLU A 133 -9.40 -25.08 19.03
CA GLU A 133 -9.01 -23.69 18.76
C GLU A 133 -9.75 -23.10 17.55
N ILE A 134 -10.15 -23.94 16.59
CA ILE A 134 -10.72 -23.51 15.31
C ILE A 134 -11.96 -22.61 15.44
N PRO A 135 -12.96 -22.91 16.29
CA PRO A 135 -14.12 -22.02 16.45
C PRO A 135 -13.72 -20.61 16.88
N THR A 136 -12.75 -20.50 17.79
CA THR A 136 -12.19 -19.23 18.25
C THR A 136 -11.43 -18.52 17.12
N ILE A 137 -10.61 -19.27 16.38
CA ILE A 137 -9.87 -18.77 15.23
C ILE A 137 -10.82 -18.19 14.16
N ILE A 138 -11.91 -18.91 13.84
CA ILE A 138 -12.90 -18.47 12.86
C ILE A 138 -13.56 -17.17 13.33
N ALA A 139 -14.03 -17.15 14.58
CA ALA A 139 -14.71 -15.98 15.16
C ALA A 139 -13.82 -14.73 15.15
N GLN A 140 -12.53 -14.87 15.50
CA GLN A 140 -11.59 -13.75 15.58
C GLN A 140 -11.13 -13.23 14.22
N ASN A 141 -10.95 -14.11 13.22
CA ASN A 141 -10.31 -13.72 11.95
C ASN A 141 -11.30 -13.49 10.80
N TYR A 142 -12.47 -14.14 10.82
CA TYR A 142 -13.41 -14.13 9.70
C TYR A 142 -14.83 -13.68 10.08
N GLY A 143 -15.15 -13.62 11.37
CA GLY A 143 -16.46 -13.16 11.87
C GLY A 143 -17.62 -14.07 11.44
N LEU A 144 -18.79 -13.47 11.18
CA LEU A 144 -20.02 -14.19 10.80
C LEU A 144 -20.02 -14.73 9.36
N SER A 145 -18.98 -14.43 8.56
CA SER A 145 -18.95 -14.78 7.13
C SER A 145 -18.73 -16.27 6.85
N LEU A 146 -18.37 -17.06 7.86
CA LEU A 146 -18.04 -18.49 7.72
C LEU A 146 -18.81 -19.38 8.70
N VAL A 147 -20.00 -18.96 9.16
CA VAL A 147 -20.79 -19.71 10.16
C VAL A 147 -21.10 -21.15 9.72
N ASP A 148 -21.10 -21.42 8.41
CA ASP A 148 -21.44 -22.73 7.84
C ASP A 148 -20.24 -23.66 7.57
N ILE A 149 -18.98 -23.21 7.75
CA ILE A 149 -17.82 -24.08 7.54
C ILE A 149 -17.64 -25.03 8.73
N SER A 150 -17.52 -26.34 8.48
CA SER A 150 -17.26 -27.29 9.55
C SER A 150 -15.84 -27.17 10.09
N THR A 151 -15.65 -27.46 11.38
CA THR A 151 -14.34 -27.49 12.04
C THR A 151 -13.35 -28.37 11.28
N ASP A 152 -13.76 -29.57 10.89
CA ASP A 152 -12.91 -30.51 10.14
C ASP A 152 -12.47 -29.92 8.80
N LYS A 153 -13.41 -29.28 8.08
CA LYS A 153 -13.10 -28.68 6.79
C LYS A 153 -12.14 -27.51 6.96
N PHE A 154 -12.37 -26.62 7.92
CA PHE A 154 -11.45 -25.50 8.19
C PHE A 154 -10.08 -26.00 8.67
N SER A 155 -10.04 -27.06 9.47
CA SER A 155 -8.80 -27.69 9.92
C SER A 155 -7.94 -28.18 8.75
N GLU A 156 -8.58 -28.81 7.74
CA GLU A 156 -7.91 -29.23 6.51
C GLU A 156 -7.34 -28.03 5.73
N ILE A 157 -8.12 -26.96 5.59
CA ILE A 157 -7.69 -25.73 4.90
C ILE A 157 -6.46 -25.15 5.61
N LEU A 158 -6.57 -24.98 6.93
CA LEU A 158 -5.50 -24.40 7.73
C LEU A 158 -4.21 -25.22 7.62
N LEU A 159 -4.30 -26.55 7.66
CA LEU A 159 -3.13 -27.43 7.49
C LEU A 159 -2.50 -27.29 6.10
N LEU A 160 -3.31 -27.43 5.04
CA LEU A 160 -2.83 -27.37 3.66
C LEU A 160 -2.18 -26.03 3.34
N ASP A 161 -2.80 -24.93 3.76
CA ASP A 161 -2.32 -23.57 3.51
C ASP A 161 -1.09 -23.23 4.36
N SER A 162 -1.04 -23.68 5.62
CA SER A 162 0.15 -23.51 6.46
C SER A 162 1.36 -24.24 5.86
N CYS A 163 1.17 -25.49 5.41
CA CYS A 163 2.20 -26.26 4.72
C CYS A 163 2.66 -25.57 3.42
N PHE A 164 1.70 -25.09 2.62
CA PHE A 164 2.01 -24.37 1.39
C PHE A 164 2.82 -23.11 1.64
N ILE A 165 2.43 -22.28 2.61
CA ILE A 165 3.13 -21.03 2.95
C ILE A 165 4.56 -21.32 3.44
N VAL A 166 4.74 -22.26 4.39
CA VAL A 166 6.08 -22.60 4.91
C VAL A 166 7.00 -23.08 3.79
N PHE A 167 6.53 -23.99 2.94
CA PHE A 167 7.32 -24.49 1.82
C PHE A 167 7.65 -23.38 0.81
N THR A 168 6.67 -22.54 0.47
CA THR A 168 6.82 -21.42 -0.47
C THR A 168 7.84 -20.40 0.02
N LEU A 169 7.72 -19.96 1.27
CA LEU A 169 8.64 -18.99 1.87
C LEU A 169 10.06 -19.55 1.96
N LYS A 170 10.23 -20.82 2.37
CA LYS A 170 11.55 -21.46 2.35
C LYS A 170 12.11 -21.56 0.94
N ARG A 171 11.30 -21.98 -0.02
CA ARG A 171 11.72 -22.13 -1.42
C ARG A 171 12.22 -20.79 -1.98
N LEU A 172 11.47 -19.72 -1.77
CA LEU A 172 11.79 -18.41 -2.33
C LEU A 172 12.90 -17.69 -1.56
N GLY A 173 13.16 -18.09 -0.31
CA GLY A 173 14.37 -17.74 0.41
C GLY A 173 15.65 -18.48 -0.06
N CYS A 174 15.53 -19.45 -0.98
CA CYS A 174 16.68 -20.17 -1.55
C CYS A 174 17.07 -19.61 -2.92
N ASN A 175 18.37 -19.30 -3.12
CA ASN A 175 18.89 -18.85 -4.40
C ASN A 175 18.82 -19.94 -5.47
N ARG A 176 19.08 -21.20 -5.09
CA ARG A 176 19.07 -22.36 -6.00
C ARG A 176 18.27 -23.50 -5.41
N ILE A 177 17.73 -24.36 -6.27
CA ILE A 177 17.07 -25.62 -5.83
C ILE A 177 18.05 -26.49 -5.03
N ALA A 178 19.34 -26.44 -5.34
CA ALA A 178 20.38 -27.15 -4.57
C ALA A 178 20.43 -26.74 -3.08
N ASP A 179 20.09 -25.49 -2.75
CA ASP A 179 20.05 -25.02 -1.35
C ASP A 179 18.87 -25.66 -0.60
N LEU A 180 17.75 -25.88 -1.29
CA LEU A 180 16.60 -26.61 -0.75
C LEU A 180 16.96 -28.09 -0.51
N HIS A 181 17.64 -28.73 -1.46
CA HIS A 181 18.15 -30.10 -1.28
C HIS A 181 19.14 -30.21 -0.13
N LYS A 182 19.99 -29.19 0.05
CA LYS A 182 20.92 -29.14 1.18
C LYS A 182 20.16 -29.02 2.51
N ALA A 183 19.07 -28.25 2.56
CA ALA A 183 18.26 -28.09 3.76
C ALA A 183 17.55 -29.38 4.20
N ILE A 184 17.26 -30.29 3.26
CA ILE A 184 16.69 -31.62 3.58
C ILE A 184 17.74 -32.72 3.70
N LYS A 185 19.01 -32.43 3.41
CA LYS A 185 20.08 -33.43 3.44
C LYS A 185 20.33 -33.88 4.88
N GLY A 186 20.23 -35.19 5.11
CA GLY A 186 20.43 -35.80 6.43
C GLY A 186 19.16 -35.91 7.27
N ILE A 187 18.03 -35.37 6.80
CA ILE A 187 16.72 -35.66 7.38
C ILE A 187 16.34 -37.10 7.01
N ARG A 188 15.85 -37.87 7.99
CA ARG A 188 15.37 -39.23 7.74
C ARG A 188 14.06 -39.17 6.96
N VAL A 189 14.16 -39.33 5.64
CA VAL A 189 13.01 -39.35 4.73
C VAL A 189 12.31 -40.70 4.77
N GLN A 190 10.98 -40.68 4.74
CA GLN A 190 10.16 -41.87 4.50
C GLN A 190 9.94 -42.06 2.98
N GLY A 191 10.37 -43.19 2.43
CA GLY A 191 10.13 -43.57 1.03
C GLY A 191 11.35 -43.44 0.12
N ASP A 192 11.11 -43.45 -1.19
CA ASP A 192 12.16 -43.42 -2.22
C ASP A 192 12.78 -42.01 -2.36
N HIS A 193 14.08 -41.92 -2.07
CA HIS A 193 14.85 -40.68 -2.16
C HIS A 193 14.89 -40.08 -3.58
N ALA A 194 14.94 -40.89 -4.63
CA ALA A 194 14.98 -40.40 -6.01
C ALA A 194 13.65 -39.75 -6.39
N ARG A 195 12.55 -40.39 -6.00
CA ARG A 195 11.20 -39.87 -6.20
C ARG A 195 10.96 -38.59 -5.40
N LEU A 196 11.39 -38.55 -4.13
CA LEU A 196 11.29 -37.32 -3.32
C LEU A 196 12.07 -36.18 -3.96
N LYS A 197 13.29 -36.45 -4.46
CA LYS A 197 14.10 -35.43 -5.14
C LYS A 197 13.37 -34.84 -6.34
N GLN A 198 12.80 -35.70 -7.19
CA GLN A 198 12.02 -35.27 -8.36
C GLN A 198 10.77 -34.47 -7.97
N GLU A 199 10.04 -34.90 -6.94
CA GLU A 199 8.88 -34.18 -6.42
C GLU A 199 9.29 -32.80 -5.89
N THR A 200 10.42 -32.73 -5.17
CA THR A 200 10.98 -31.48 -4.63
C THR A 200 11.31 -30.52 -5.77
N ASP A 201 11.97 -30.98 -6.82
CA ASP A 201 12.32 -30.19 -8.00
C ASP A 201 11.07 -29.65 -8.72
N SER A 202 10.05 -30.50 -8.90
CA SER A 202 8.77 -30.12 -9.51
C SER A 202 8.08 -29.02 -8.70
N LEU A 203 7.87 -29.23 -7.40
CA LEU A 203 7.19 -28.26 -6.53
C LEU A 203 7.97 -26.94 -6.45
N ALA A 204 9.30 -27.03 -6.35
CA ALA A 204 10.20 -25.88 -6.28
C ALA A 204 10.22 -25.05 -7.56
N SER A 205 10.12 -25.70 -8.73
CA SER A 205 10.10 -25.04 -10.04
C SER A 205 8.78 -24.34 -10.28
N ASP A 206 7.66 -24.96 -9.91
CA ASP A 206 6.34 -24.35 -10.03
C ASP A 206 6.26 -23.06 -9.20
N ILE A 207 6.73 -23.07 -7.96
CA ILE A 207 6.71 -21.89 -7.08
C ILE A 207 7.55 -20.73 -7.62
N ILE A 208 8.75 -21.01 -8.16
CA ILE A 208 9.56 -19.96 -8.79
C ILE A 208 8.83 -19.35 -9.99
N THR A 209 8.21 -20.20 -10.80
CA THR A 209 7.60 -19.79 -12.07
C THR A 209 6.50 -18.75 -11.86
N TYR A 210 5.75 -18.87 -10.76
CA TYR A 210 4.62 -18.00 -10.42
C TYR A 210 4.89 -17.11 -9.20
N GLN A 211 6.16 -16.81 -8.90
CA GLN A 211 6.52 -16.14 -7.64
C GLN A 211 5.88 -14.76 -7.48
N GLU A 212 5.70 -14.00 -8.57
CA GLU A 212 5.15 -12.64 -8.51
C GLU A 212 3.65 -12.69 -8.22
N GLU A 213 2.92 -13.58 -8.88
CA GLU A 213 1.48 -13.80 -8.65
C GLU A 213 1.23 -14.36 -7.24
N ILE A 214 2.07 -15.28 -6.77
CA ILE A 214 2.02 -15.76 -5.39
C ILE A 214 2.22 -14.61 -4.40
N ARG A 215 3.19 -13.69 -4.62
CA ARG A 215 3.39 -12.53 -3.72
C ARG A 215 2.11 -11.71 -3.57
N LEU A 216 1.45 -11.43 -4.69
CA LEU A 216 0.23 -10.61 -4.73
C LEU A 216 -0.95 -11.33 -4.07
N ASP A 217 -1.15 -12.61 -4.38
CA ASP A 217 -2.21 -13.43 -3.80
C ASP A 217 -2.04 -13.57 -2.28
N LEU A 218 -0.80 -13.74 -1.78
CA LEU A 218 -0.51 -13.84 -0.34
C LEU A 218 -0.69 -12.51 0.42
N LEU A 219 -0.83 -11.38 -0.26
CA LEU A 219 -1.11 -10.06 0.33
C LEU A 219 -2.55 -9.60 0.13
N MET A 220 -3.42 -10.46 -0.39
CA MET A 220 -4.83 -10.15 -0.55
C MET A 220 -5.58 -10.28 0.79
N HIS A 221 -6.43 -9.31 1.11
CA HIS A 221 -7.11 -9.20 2.40
C HIS A 221 -7.99 -10.41 2.73
N ASP A 222 -8.76 -10.89 1.75
CA ASP A 222 -9.66 -12.04 1.92
C ASP A 222 -8.95 -13.38 1.66
N ASN A 223 -7.66 -13.36 1.33
CA ASN A 223 -6.83 -14.53 1.01
C ASN A 223 -5.75 -14.78 2.09
N GLN A 224 -6.16 -14.79 3.35
CA GLN A 224 -5.28 -14.93 4.51
C GLN A 224 -5.65 -16.14 5.36
N ILE A 225 -4.66 -16.72 6.03
CA ILE A 225 -4.85 -17.58 7.21
C ILE A 225 -4.13 -16.98 8.42
N PRO A 226 -4.64 -17.24 9.64
CA PRO A 226 -3.92 -16.88 10.84
C PRO A 226 -2.63 -17.71 10.98
N PHE A 227 -1.63 -17.15 11.65
CA PHE A 227 -0.36 -17.84 11.90
C PHE A 227 -0.46 -19.03 12.86
N SER A 228 -1.59 -19.27 13.51
CA SER A 228 -1.77 -20.39 14.44
C SER A 228 -1.38 -21.74 13.85
N GLY A 229 -1.82 -22.04 12.62
CA GLY A 229 -1.45 -23.28 11.93
C GLY A 229 0.06 -23.37 11.64
N ILE A 230 0.68 -22.27 11.23
CA ILE A 230 2.12 -22.22 10.95
C ILE A 230 2.93 -22.37 12.25
N ASN A 231 2.54 -21.66 13.30
CA ASN A 231 3.19 -21.72 14.62
C ASN A 231 3.10 -23.12 15.21
N TYR A 232 1.92 -23.74 15.13
CA TYR A 232 1.74 -25.14 15.53
C TYR A 232 2.74 -26.07 14.83
N LEU A 233 2.88 -25.95 13.50
CA LEU A 233 3.81 -26.78 12.72
C LEU A 233 5.26 -26.56 13.17
N LEU A 234 5.68 -25.33 13.43
CA LEU A 234 7.04 -25.03 13.82
C LEU A 234 7.35 -25.45 15.26
N GLU A 235 6.40 -25.31 16.17
CA GLU A 235 6.54 -25.70 17.57
C GLU A 235 6.52 -27.22 17.74
N THR A 236 5.65 -27.91 17.01
CA THR A 236 5.47 -29.37 17.12
C THR A 236 6.58 -30.15 16.41
N TYR A 237 7.17 -29.61 15.35
CA TYR A 237 8.16 -30.31 14.52
C TYR A 237 9.50 -29.54 14.48
N PRO A 238 10.42 -29.76 15.45
CA PRO A 238 11.70 -29.04 15.53
C PRO A 238 12.56 -29.13 14.27
N ILE A 239 12.49 -30.25 13.54
CA ILE A 239 13.21 -30.43 12.27
C ILE A 239 12.78 -29.37 11.24
N LEU A 240 11.51 -28.93 11.30
CA LEU A 240 10.99 -27.87 10.43
C LEU A 240 11.66 -26.52 10.73
N LYS A 241 11.99 -26.22 12.00
CA LYS A 241 12.76 -25.02 12.36
C LYS A 241 14.16 -25.05 11.74
N THR A 242 14.83 -26.19 11.81
CA THR A 242 16.13 -26.37 11.17
C THR A 242 16.03 -26.28 9.64
N PHE A 243 14.95 -26.80 9.04
CA PHE A 243 14.69 -26.66 7.61
C PHE A 243 14.54 -25.20 7.19
N ILE A 244 13.94 -24.35 8.01
CA ILE A 244 13.86 -22.90 7.75
C ILE A 244 15.10 -22.11 8.22
N ASN A 245 16.21 -22.80 8.49
CA ASN A 245 17.48 -22.23 8.96
C ASN A 245 17.35 -21.49 10.31
N GLU A 246 16.47 -21.95 11.20
CA GLU A 246 16.18 -21.32 12.50
C GLU A 246 15.73 -19.85 12.38
N ARG A 247 15.28 -19.42 11.19
CA ARG A 247 14.67 -18.11 10.98
C ARG A 247 13.23 -18.12 11.45
N SER A 248 12.72 -16.94 11.81
CA SER A 248 11.28 -16.75 12.00
C SER A 248 10.55 -16.80 10.65
N ILE A 249 9.25 -17.10 10.68
CA ILE A 249 8.42 -17.06 9.45
C ILE A 249 8.26 -15.62 8.99
N GLU A 250 8.24 -14.70 9.95
CA GLU A 250 8.19 -13.28 9.75
C GLU A 250 9.39 -12.82 8.91
N ASP A 251 10.62 -13.23 9.25
CA ASP A 251 11.82 -12.87 8.50
C ASP A 251 11.79 -13.40 7.06
N LEU A 252 11.31 -14.63 6.87
CA LEU A 252 11.18 -15.23 5.54
C LEU A 252 10.11 -14.53 4.70
N ALA A 253 8.98 -14.18 5.31
CA ALA A 253 7.91 -13.44 4.66
C ALA A 253 8.37 -12.01 4.28
N LEU A 254 9.05 -11.30 5.18
CA LEU A 254 9.57 -9.96 4.90
C LEU A 254 10.63 -9.97 3.79
N LEU A 255 11.50 -10.99 3.77
CA LEU A 255 12.43 -11.20 2.66
C LEU A 255 11.68 -11.47 1.35
N PHE A 256 10.65 -12.31 1.39
CA PHE A 256 9.85 -12.63 0.22
C PHE A 256 9.14 -11.39 -0.36
N PHE A 257 8.70 -10.48 0.49
CA PHE A 257 8.01 -9.26 0.11
C PHE A 257 8.93 -8.01 -0.01
N SER A 258 10.25 -8.17 -0.05
CA SER A 258 11.21 -7.04 -0.04
C SER A 258 11.02 -6.09 -1.23
N GLU A 259 10.73 -6.66 -2.41
CA GLU A 259 10.55 -5.92 -3.67
C GLU A 259 9.13 -5.38 -3.86
N VAL A 260 8.20 -5.78 -2.98
CA VAL A 260 6.80 -5.36 -3.07
C VAL A 260 6.64 -3.95 -2.50
N TYR A 261 5.97 -3.07 -3.25
CA TYR A 261 5.65 -1.72 -2.81
C TYR A 261 4.34 -1.69 -2.02
N PRO A 262 4.20 -0.77 -1.03
CA PRO A 262 5.16 0.24 -0.59
C PRO A 262 6.40 -0.35 0.08
N LYS A 263 7.61 0.19 -0.09
CA LYS A 263 8.87 -0.39 0.46
C LYS A 263 8.91 -0.47 1.98
N GLN A 264 9.67 -1.44 2.48
CA GLN A 264 9.88 -1.66 3.92
C GLN A 264 10.45 -0.41 4.56
N ASN A 265 9.92 -0.10 5.75
CA ASN A 265 10.40 1.04 6.49
C ASN A 265 11.85 0.81 6.96
N SER A 266 12.72 1.81 6.84
CA SER A 266 14.08 1.74 7.37
C SER A 266 14.12 1.68 8.91
N ASP A 267 13.11 2.26 9.56
CA ASP A 267 13.16 2.55 11.00
C ASP A 267 12.44 1.48 11.83
N LEU A 268 12.50 0.19 11.45
CA LEU A 268 11.73 -0.89 12.09
C LEU A 268 11.91 -0.95 13.61
N ASN A 269 10.84 -1.32 14.31
CA ASN A 269 10.73 -1.25 15.76
C ASN A 269 11.65 -2.31 16.37
N GLN A 270 12.87 -1.93 16.73
CA GLN A 270 13.83 -2.84 17.37
C GLN A 270 13.46 -3.19 18.83
N HIS A 271 12.35 -2.65 19.36
CA HIS A 271 12.07 -2.66 20.81
C HIS A 271 10.73 -3.30 21.20
N THR A 272 10.01 -3.92 20.25
CA THR A 272 8.81 -4.70 20.54
C THR A 272 8.92 -6.03 19.81
N ASN A 273 8.53 -7.13 20.46
CA ASN A 273 8.26 -8.40 19.80
C ASN A 273 6.75 -8.47 19.52
N PRO A 274 6.25 -7.85 18.43
CA PRO A 274 4.83 -7.92 18.08
C PRO A 274 4.43 -9.35 17.72
N THR A 275 3.19 -9.69 18.03
CA THR A 275 2.54 -10.90 17.51
C THR A 275 1.72 -10.51 16.29
N PHE A 276 1.91 -11.25 15.19
CA PHE A 276 1.21 -10.99 13.94
C PHE A 276 0.03 -11.94 13.76
N MET A 277 -1.05 -11.42 13.16
CA MET A 277 -2.24 -12.22 12.87
C MET A 277 -2.00 -13.10 11.65
N ASN A 278 -1.48 -12.51 10.57
CA ASN A 278 -1.31 -13.13 9.26
C ASN A 278 -0.24 -12.37 8.44
N LEU A 279 0.02 -12.82 7.21
CA LEU A 279 1.03 -12.24 6.32
C LEU A 279 0.74 -10.77 5.98
N LEU A 280 -0.54 -10.42 5.75
CA LEU A 280 -0.92 -9.04 5.44
C LEU A 280 -0.71 -8.10 6.63
N HIS A 281 -1.01 -8.55 7.86
CA HIS A 281 -0.72 -7.77 9.07
C HIS A 281 0.79 -7.56 9.25
N LEU A 282 1.61 -8.61 9.10
CA LEU A 282 3.07 -8.50 9.13
C LEU A 282 3.58 -7.51 8.07
N PHE A 283 3.06 -7.62 6.85
CA PHE A 283 3.43 -6.73 5.76
C PHE A 283 3.06 -5.28 6.11
N HIS A 284 1.82 -5.02 6.51
CA HIS A 284 1.35 -3.70 6.97
C HIS A 284 2.26 -3.12 8.05
N TRP A 285 2.52 -3.86 9.11
CA TRP A 285 3.38 -3.45 10.22
C TRP A 285 4.79 -3.04 9.76
N SER A 286 5.36 -3.78 8.80
CA SER A 286 6.69 -3.48 8.26
C SER A 286 6.76 -2.19 7.41
N ARG A 287 5.62 -1.66 6.94
CA ARG A 287 5.54 -0.48 6.07
C ARG A 287 5.13 0.79 6.81
N VAL A 288 4.55 0.66 8.00
CA VAL A 288 4.15 1.79 8.85
C VAL A 288 5.36 2.31 9.65
N PRO A 289 5.51 3.64 9.85
CA PRO A 289 6.51 4.17 10.75
C PRO A 289 6.34 3.77 12.21
N THR A 290 7.48 3.71 12.89
CA THR A 290 7.63 3.20 14.25
C THR A 290 7.52 4.28 15.30
N HIS A 291 8.10 5.44 14.99
CA HIS A 291 7.98 6.66 15.80
C HIS A 291 6.65 7.38 15.63
N THR A 292 5.77 6.87 14.80
CA THR A 292 4.53 7.57 14.59
C THR A 292 3.60 7.37 15.75
N LYS A 293 3.32 8.51 16.39
CA LYS A 293 2.39 8.73 17.49
C LYS A 293 0.96 8.76 16.91
N TYR A 294 0.72 7.91 15.91
CA TYR A 294 -0.55 7.67 15.22
C TYR A 294 -1.48 6.86 16.13
N LYS A 295 -1.61 7.28 17.39
CA LYS A 295 -2.72 6.87 18.22
C LYS A 295 -3.97 7.48 17.59
N ILE A 296 -4.91 6.62 17.26
CA ILE A 296 -6.28 7.01 16.92
C ILE A 296 -6.79 7.85 18.10
N ILE A 297 -7.03 9.15 17.87
CA ILE A 297 -7.79 9.96 18.82
C ILE A 297 -9.27 9.72 18.54
N GLU A 298 -10.06 9.53 19.61
CA GLU A 298 -11.52 9.49 19.51
C GLU A 298 -12.06 10.71 18.77
N ARG A 299 -13.16 10.50 18.03
CA ARG A 299 -13.83 11.50 17.18
C ARG A 299 -13.99 12.86 17.88
N GLU A 300 -13.03 13.74 17.67
CA GLU A 300 -13.25 15.14 17.90
C GLU A 300 -14.17 15.66 16.78
N LYS A 301 -15.30 16.28 17.16
CA LYS A 301 -16.33 16.85 16.26
C LYS A 301 -15.84 18.09 15.48
N HIS A 302 -14.55 18.15 15.15
CA HIS A 302 -14.01 19.23 14.35
C HIS A 302 -14.47 19.05 12.90
N ARG A 303 -15.12 20.08 12.35
CA ARG A 303 -15.36 20.17 10.90
C ARG A 303 -14.02 19.97 10.20
N ARG A 304 -13.95 18.98 9.31
CA ARG A 304 -12.72 18.66 8.59
C ARG A 304 -12.23 19.92 7.86
N PRO A 305 -10.94 20.28 7.98
CA PRO A 305 -10.34 21.33 7.16
C PRO A 305 -10.63 21.05 5.69
N TYR A 306 -11.22 22.00 4.97
CA TYR A 306 -11.18 21.95 3.51
C TYR A 306 -9.73 22.10 3.07
N VAL A 307 -9.25 21.21 2.21
CA VAL A 307 -7.88 21.19 1.72
C VAL A 307 -7.95 21.39 0.21
N PRO A 308 -7.31 22.45 -0.32
CA PRO A 308 -7.28 22.69 -1.76
C PRO A 308 -6.56 21.57 -2.53
N SER A 309 -6.84 21.49 -3.83
CA SER A 309 -6.15 20.56 -4.74
C SER A 309 -4.65 20.84 -4.82
N ALA A 310 -3.86 19.89 -5.34
CA ALA A 310 -2.44 20.09 -5.54
C ALA A 310 -2.15 21.30 -6.45
N THR A 311 -2.94 21.48 -7.50
CA THR A 311 -2.80 22.62 -8.41
C THR A 311 -3.14 23.93 -7.73
N ASP A 312 -4.18 23.99 -6.90
CA ASP A 312 -4.52 25.20 -6.13
C ASP A 312 -3.43 25.56 -5.13
N LEU A 313 -2.92 24.58 -4.38
CA LEU A 313 -1.80 24.79 -3.47
C LEU A 313 -0.55 25.25 -4.23
N HIS A 314 -0.32 24.70 -5.42
CA HIS A 314 0.76 25.13 -6.27
C HIS A 314 0.59 26.59 -6.71
N HIS A 315 -0.63 26.98 -7.08
CA HIS A 315 -1.01 28.35 -7.44
C HIS A 315 -0.86 29.34 -6.27
N SER A 316 -1.07 28.89 -5.04
CA SER A 316 -0.81 29.67 -3.83
C SER A 316 0.67 29.75 -3.43
N GLY A 317 1.59 29.21 -4.25
CA GLY A 317 3.04 29.32 -4.04
C GLY A 317 3.70 28.14 -3.33
N ILE A 318 2.91 27.14 -2.91
CA ILE A 318 3.43 25.92 -2.29
C ILE A 318 4.12 25.06 -3.34
N THR A 319 5.30 24.56 -2.98
CA THR A 319 6.10 23.73 -3.89
C THR A 319 6.05 22.28 -3.47
N PHE A 320 5.64 21.39 -4.37
CA PHE A 320 5.73 19.95 -4.18
C PHE A 320 7.14 19.45 -4.51
N ARG A 321 7.69 18.63 -3.62
CA ARG A 321 9.01 18.02 -3.75
C ARG A 321 8.94 16.52 -3.49
N ARG A 322 9.70 15.77 -4.27
CA ARG A 322 9.94 14.34 -4.02
C ARG A 322 10.84 14.19 -2.80
N LYS A 323 10.42 13.39 -1.83
CA LYS A 323 11.20 13.02 -0.66
C LYS A 323 11.78 11.63 -0.85
N ASN A 324 13.09 11.49 -0.63
CA ASN A 324 13.70 10.19 -0.44
C ASN A 324 13.60 9.87 1.05
N SER A 325 12.52 9.19 1.45
CA SER A 325 12.32 8.74 2.83
C SER A 325 12.43 7.22 2.90
N GLY A 326 12.88 6.72 4.07
CA GLY A 326 12.82 5.31 4.40
C GLY A 326 11.40 4.80 4.60
N SER A 327 10.41 5.68 4.78
CA SER A 327 8.99 5.31 4.86
C SER A 327 8.17 5.91 3.71
N PHE A 328 7.23 5.12 3.19
CA PHE A 328 6.26 5.55 2.21
C PHE A 328 5.25 6.59 2.74
N LEU A 329 4.99 6.58 4.05
CA LEU A 329 3.97 7.40 4.69
C LEU A 329 4.51 8.75 5.23
N ASP A 330 5.81 8.98 5.13
CA ASP A 330 6.50 10.12 5.76
C ASP A 330 6.40 11.42 4.94
N ILE A 331 5.25 12.08 5.04
CA ILE A 331 5.00 13.41 4.45
C ILE A 331 5.41 14.51 5.44
N THR A 332 6.12 15.52 4.96
CA THR A 332 6.44 16.72 5.75
C THR A 332 6.09 18.01 5.04
N PHE A 333 5.85 19.06 5.83
CA PHE A 333 5.66 20.43 5.34
C PHE A 333 6.76 21.31 5.92
N ASP A 334 7.58 21.88 5.04
CA ASP A 334 8.62 22.81 5.42
C ASP A 334 8.10 24.24 5.21
N GLU A 335 7.98 24.98 6.31
CA GLU A 335 7.76 26.42 6.26
C GLU A 335 9.13 27.10 6.15
N GLY A 336 9.40 27.69 4.99
CA GLY A 336 10.66 28.37 4.71
C GLY A 336 10.86 29.60 5.59
N CYS A 337 12.12 30.07 5.69
CA CYS A 337 12.54 31.13 6.61
C CYS A 337 11.71 32.43 6.57
N LEU A 338 11.05 32.71 5.45
CA LEU A 338 10.22 33.91 5.27
C LEU A 338 8.73 33.68 5.56
N LYS A 339 8.28 32.51 6.02
CA LYS A 339 6.85 32.09 6.17
C LYS A 339 5.99 32.13 4.90
N MET A 340 6.48 32.76 3.83
CA MET A 340 5.85 32.89 2.51
C MET A 340 6.20 31.74 1.54
N LEU A 341 7.18 30.91 1.91
CA LEU A 341 7.67 29.79 1.11
C LEU A 341 7.24 28.49 1.80
N GLY A 342 6.22 27.82 1.29
CA GLY A 342 5.83 26.48 1.74
C GLY A 342 6.34 25.40 0.79
N ALA A 343 6.84 24.28 1.33
CA ALA A 343 7.14 23.09 0.55
C ALA A 343 6.52 21.83 1.17
N ILE A 344 5.78 21.07 0.36
CA ILE A 344 5.26 19.76 0.76
C ILE A 344 6.21 18.71 0.18
N ASN A 345 6.81 17.91 1.06
CA ASN A 345 7.70 16.83 0.68
C ASN A 345 6.95 15.50 0.77
N ILE A 346 6.78 14.82 -0.36
CA ILE A 346 6.02 13.57 -0.48
C ILE A 346 6.96 12.45 -0.93
N PRO A 347 6.95 11.27 -0.26
CA PRO A 347 7.62 10.08 -0.76
C PRO A 347 7.12 9.67 -2.16
N VAL A 348 7.91 8.84 -2.85
CA VAL A 348 7.55 8.39 -4.20
C VAL A 348 6.33 7.47 -4.17
N LEU A 349 5.31 7.82 -4.95
CA LEU A 349 4.06 7.10 -5.11
C LEU A 349 4.19 6.13 -6.28
N HIS A 350 4.61 4.90 -6.01
CA HIS A 350 4.67 3.85 -7.03
C HIS A 350 3.27 3.33 -7.36
N ILE A 351 2.59 3.98 -8.31
CA ILE A 351 1.22 3.62 -8.73
C ILE A 351 1.31 2.92 -10.08
N ASN A 352 1.07 1.62 -10.05
CA ASN A 352 0.89 0.74 -11.19
C ASN A 352 -0.26 -0.24 -10.87
N GLU A 353 -0.66 -1.06 -11.84
CA GLU A 353 -1.78 -1.99 -11.70
C GLU A 353 -1.65 -2.90 -10.46
N TYR A 354 -0.45 -3.42 -10.19
CA TYR A 354 -0.19 -4.32 -9.07
C TYR A 354 -0.20 -3.62 -7.70
N ASN A 355 0.47 -2.47 -7.59
CA ASN A 355 0.58 -1.72 -6.34
C ASN A 355 -0.76 -1.13 -5.91
N ILE A 356 -1.62 -0.78 -6.87
CA ILE A 356 -3.01 -0.38 -6.59
C ILE A 356 -3.75 -1.48 -5.83
N ILE A 357 -3.58 -2.74 -6.24
CA ILE A 357 -4.24 -3.88 -5.58
C ILE A 357 -3.73 -4.05 -4.15
N ILE A 358 -2.40 -4.05 -3.95
CA ILE A 358 -1.80 -4.16 -2.61
C ILE A 358 -2.28 -3.01 -1.71
N PHE A 359 -2.32 -1.79 -2.23
CA PHE A 359 -2.76 -0.62 -1.48
C PHE A 359 -4.23 -0.73 -1.06
N ARG A 360 -5.12 -1.24 -1.93
CA ARG A 360 -6.52 -1.52 -1.57
C ARG A 360 -6.62 -2.60 -0.49
N ASN A 361 -5.80 -3.65 -0.55
CA ASN A 361 -5.77 -4.69 0.48
C ASN A 361 -5.33 -4.16 1.84
N LEU A 362 -4.34 -3.25 1.88
CA LEU A 362 -3.91 -2.59 3.11
C LEU A 362 -5.01 -1.71 3.71
N LEU A 363 -5.75 -0.98 2.87
CA LEU A 363 -6.88 -0.18 3.31
C LEU A 363 -8.02 -1.03 3.85
N ALA A 364 -8.39 -2.11 3.15
CA ALA A 364 -9.39 -3.06 3.62
C ALA A 364 -8.99 -3.67 4.97
N PHE A 365 -7.70 -4.00 5.12
CA PHE A 365 -7.15 -4.49 6.37
C PHE A 365 -7.30 -3.50 7.53
N GLU A 366 -6.92 -2.23 7.36
CA GLU A 366 -7.08 -1.20 8.40
C GLU A 366 -8.55 -0.94 8.76
N GLN A 367 -9.45 -0.98 7.77
CA GLN A 367 -10.89 -0.79 7.99
C GLN A 367 -11.51 -1.92 8.81
N LYS A 368 -11.07 -3.16 8.57
CA LYS A 368 -11.53 -4.33 9.33
C LYS A 368 -10.90 -4.38 10.72
N ASN A 369 -9.63 -3.98 10.86
CA ASN A 369 -8.85 -4.09 12.09
C ASN A 369 -8.56 -2.69 12.66
N THR A 370 -9.60 -2.06 13.22
CA THR A 370 -9.52 -0.68 13.75
C THR A 370 -8.44 -0.49 14.83
N ASP A 371 -8.05 -1.57 15.50
CA ASP A 371 -7.08 -1.55 16.60
C ASP A 371 -5.62 -1.48 16.11
N VAL A 372 -5.35 -1.81 14.84
CA VAL A 372 -4.00 -1.84 14.25
C VAL A 372 -3.55 -0.46 13.77
N GLY A 373 -4.46 0.53 13.77
CA GLY A 373 -4.20 1.90 13.31
C GLY A 373 -4.71 2.17 11.89
N GLY A 374 -4.84 3.45 11.54
CA GLY A 374 -5.44 3.92 10.27
C GLY A 374 -4.47 4.72 9.40
N CYS A 375 -3.19 4.34 9.38
CA CYS A 375 -2.12 5.12 8.76
C CYS A 375 -2.26 5.21 7.25
N PHE A 376 -2.48 4.08 6.58
CA PHE A 376 -2.76 4.03 5.15
C PHE A 376 -4.07 4.74 4.83
N THR A 377 -5.10 4.60 5.66
CA THR A 377 -6.40 5.22 5.50
C THR A 377 -6.29 6.74 5.56
N ALA A 378 -5.64 7.28 6.58
CA ALA A 378 -5.46 8.73 6.72
C ALA A 378 -4.56 9.30 5.61
N TYR A 379 -3.49 8.59 5.25
CA TYR A 379 -2.61 8.96 4.15
C TYR A 379 -3.35 8.99 2.80
N SER A 380 -4.19 7.99 2.55
CA SER A 380 -5.04 7.92 1.36
C SER A 380 -6.04 9.06 1.30
N ALA A 381 -6.62 9.42 2.45
CA ALA A 381 -7.48 10.59 2.57
C ALA A 381 -6.75 11.84 2.08
N TRP A 382 -5.51 12.02 2.53
CA TRP A 382 -4.68 13.16 2.17
C TRP A 382 -4.36 13.22 0.68
N LEU A 383 -3.93 12.11 0.08
CA LEU A 383 -3.69 12.05 -1.36
C LEU A 383 -4.96 12.29 -2.17
N ALA A 384 -6.10 11.78 -1.74
CA ALA A 384 -7.38 11.97 -2.42
C ALA A 384 -7.85 13.44 -2.39
N HIS A 385 -7.50 14.21 -1.37
CA HIS A 385 -7.77 15.65 -1.34
C HIS A 385 -6.85 16.44 -2.28
N LEU A 386 -5.61 15.99 -2.48
CA LEU A 386 -4.66 16.66 -3.36
C LEU A 386 -4.87 16.33 -4.83
N LEU A 387 -5.28 15.10 -5.15
CA LEU A 387 -5.47 14.60 -6.51
C LEU A 387 -6.95 14.64 -6.87
N GLN A 388 -7.44 15.81 -7.26
CA GLN A 388 -8.84 16.03 -7.62
C GLN A 388 -9.06 16.06 -9.13
N SER A 389 -8.04 16.44 -9.92
CA SER A 389 -8.07 16.48 -11.37
C SER A 389 -6.83 15.87 -12.03
N GLU A 390 -6.84 15.69 -13.35
CA GLU A 390 -5.67 15.19 -14.08
C GLU A 390 -4.49 16.18 -14.04
N GLU A 391 -4.76 17.48 -13.92
CA GLU A 391 -3.73 18.50 -13.76
C GLU A 391 -2.91 18.28 -12.48
N ASP A 392 -3.57 17.83 -11.40
CA ASP A 392 -2.91 17.48 -10.15
C ASP A 392 -1.96 16.29 -10.33
N VAL A 393 -2.40 15.27 -11.07
CA VAL A 393 -1.57 14.10 -11.40
C VAL A 393 -0.38 14.50 -12.28
N LYS A 394 -0.62 15.33 -13.30
CA LYS A 394 0.44 15.88 -14.18
C LYS A 394 1.46 16.69 -13.38
N LEU A 395 1.01 17.47 -12.40
CA LEU A 395 1.90 18.18 -11.48
C LEU A 395 2.76 17.21 -10.67
N PHE A 396 2.16 16.16 -10.11
CA PHE A 396 2.88 15.15 -9.32
C PHE A 396 3.92 14.39 -10.17
N ARG A 397 3.60 14.07 -11.43
CA ARG A 397 4.56 13.47 -12.38
C ARG A 397 5.67 14.43 -12.76
N LYS A 398 5.35 15.70 -13.03
CA LYS A 398 6.37 16.74 -13.28
C LYS A 398 7.35 16.88 -12.12
N LYS A 399 6.89 16.65 -10.88
CA LYS A 399 7.71 16.65 -9.67
C LYS A 399 8.35 15.29 -9.33
N ARG A 400 8.13 14.27 -10.16
CA ARG A 400 8.59 12.88 -9.98
C ARG A 400 8.15 12.27 -8.65
N ILE A 401 7.03 12.75 -8.10
CA ILE A 401 6.38 12.17 -6.92
C ILE A 401 5.64 10.92 -7.35
N VAL A 402 4.85 11.01 -8.41
CA VAL A 402 4.38 9.85 -9.17
C VAL A 402 5.41 9.59 -10.27
N PRO A 403 6.08 8.42 -10.33
CA PRO A 403 6.98 8.08 -11.42
C PRO A 403 6.28 8.12 -12.78
N ASN A 404 7.04 8.24 -13.86
CA ASN A 404 6.50 8.05 -15.20
C ASN A 404 6.27 6.55 -15.41
N THR A 405 5.03 6.11 -15.21
CA THR A 405 4.56 4.74 -15.40
C THR A 405 3.68 4.67 -16.65
N PRO A 406 3.47 3.47 -17.25
CA PRO A 406 2.54 3.28 -18.36
C PRO A 406 1.09 3.59 -17.99
N THR A 407 0.75 3.53 -16.69
CA THR A 407 -0.58 3.83 -16.16
C THR A 407 -0.97 5.27 -16.52
N PRO A 408 -2.11 5.49 -17.19
CA PRO A 408 -2.54 6.81 -17.61
C PRO A 408 -3.00 7.67 -16.42
N ASP A 409 -2.99 9.00 -16.60
CA ASP A 409 -3.27 9.95 -15.51
C ASP A 409 -4.70 9.84 -14.97
N ASN A 410 -5.65 9.51 -15.85
CA ASN A 410 -7.04 9.28 -15.49
C ASN A 410 -7.21 8.05 -14.57
N GLU A 411 -6.45 6.98 -14.77
CA GLU A 411 -6.51 5.79 -13.92
C GLU A 411 -5.90 6.05 -12.54
N VAL A 412 -4.80 6.80 -12.48
CA VAL A 412 -4.22 7.26 -11.20
C VAL A 412 -5.21 8.14 -10.43
N LEU A 413 -5.86 9.07 -11.13
CA LEU A 413 -6.88 9.94 -10.55
C LEU A 413 -8.08 9.12 -10.04
N GLN A 414 -8.62 8.24 -10.89
CA GLN A 414 -9.76 7.39 -10.56
C GLN A 414 -9.46 6.54 -9.32
N PHE A 415 -8.27 5.95 -9.25
CA PHE A 415 -7.83 5.21 -8.08
C PHE A 415 -7.98 6.01 -6.79
N PHE A 416 -7.45 7.23 -6.69
CA PHE A 416 -7.57 8.03 -5.47
C PHE A 416 -8.98 8.58 -5.24
N GLN A 417 -9.74 8.85 -6.31
CA GLN A 417 -11.14 9.25 -6.19
C GLN A 417 -12.00 8.13 -5.61
N ASP A 418 -11.78 6.88 -6.02
CA ASP A 418 -12.45 5.69 -5.44
C ASP A 418 -12.16 5.54 -3.93
N LEU A 419 -11.04 6.10 -3.46
CA LEU A 419 -10.67 6.09 -2.04
C LEU A 419 -11.33 7.21 -1.22
N LYS A 420 -11.93 8.24 -1.84
CA LYS A 420 -12.57 9.35 -1.10
C LYS A 420 -13.67 8.87 -0.15
N PRO A 421 -14.67 8.08 -0.58
CA PRO A 421 -15.74 7.64 0.31
C PRO A 421 -15.23 6.80 1.50
N GLN A 422 -14.14 6.06 1.28
CA GLN A 422 -13.50 5.19 2.28
C GLN A 422 -12.79 5.96 3.40
N THR A 423 -12.32 7.16 3.08
CA THR A 423 -11.45 7.97 3.94
C THR A 423 -12.20 9.06 4.71
N GLU A 424 -13.45 9.32 4.32
CA GLU A 424 -14.41 10.13 5.08
C GLU A 424 -14.71 9.58 6.48
N ILE A 425 -14.41 8.29 6.71
CA ILE A 425 -14.61 7.60 7.99
C ILE A 425 -13.38 7.75 8.93
N SER A 426 -12.23 8.26 8.46
CA SER A 426 -10.98 8.12 9.21
C SER A 426 -10.96 8.86 10.56
N ASN A 427 -10.56 8.12 11.59
CA ASN A 427 -10.02 8.67 12.83
C ASN A 427 -8.82 9.57 12.51
N GLN A 428 -8.73 10.75 13.14
CA GLN A 428 -7.68 11.70 12.81
C GLN A 428 -6.36 11.26 13.45
N ILE A 429 -5.39 10.99 12.59
CA ILE A 429 -4.00 10.85 12.99
C ILE A 429 -3.46 12.27 13.33
N PRO A 430 -2.98 12.52 14.55
CA PRO A 430 -2.67 13.88 15.02
C PRO A 430 -1.62 14.60 14.18
N GLU A 431 -0.55 13.91 13.80
CA GLU A 431 0.53 14.54 13.03
C GLU A 431 0.10 14.85 11.60
N LEU A 432 -0.68 13.96 10.97
CA LEU A 432 -1.22 14.21 9.64
C LEU A 432 -2.28 15.32 9.68
N TYR A 433 -3.11 15.36 10.71
CA TYR A 433 -4.05 16.46 10.94
C TYR A 433 -3.33 17.80 11.14
N ASN A 434 -2.26 17.82 11.95
CA ASN A 434 -1.43 19.00 12.15
C ASN A 434 -0.77 19.44 10.84
N LEU A 435 -0.29 18.49 10.04
CA LEU A 435 0.23 18.77 8.70
C LEU A 435 -0.82 19.44 7.81
N PHE A 436 -2.04 18.89 7.74
CA PHE A 436 -3.15 19.50 7.01
C PHE A 436 -3.45 20.91 7.49
N LYS A 437 -3.49 21.11 8.81
CA LYS A 437 -3.73 22.41 9.43
C LYS A 437 -2.64 23.41 9.03
N MET A 438 -1.37 23.04 9.12
CA MET A 438 -0.26 23.92 8.70
C MET A 438 -0.33 24.30 7.22
N VAL A 439 -0.63 23.34 6.34
CA VAL A 439 -0.77 23.60 4.90
C VAL A 439 -1.94 24.55 4.62
N ARG A 440 -3.08 24.34 5.28
CA ARG A 440 -4.25 25.21 5.14
C ARG A 440 -3.97 26.61 5.67
N ASP A 441 -3.47 26.73 6.89
CA ASP A 441 -3.20 28.01 7.53
C ASP A 441 -2.18 28.82 6.70
N HIS A 442 -1.17 28.15 6.11
CA HIS A 442 -0.26 28.77 5.14
C HIS A 442 -0.97 29.22 3.87
N ASN A 443 -1.86 28.39 3.30
CA ASN A 443 -2.62 28.73 2.11
C ASN A 443 -3.65 29.85 2.33
N GLU A 444 -4.21 30.01 3.52
CA GLU A 444 -5.18 31.07 3.84
C GLU A 444 -4.51 32.44 4.08
N GLY A 445 -3.21 32.48 4.34
CA GLY A 445 -2.46 33.73 4.49
C GLY A 445 -2.49 34.58 3.22
N THR A 446 -3.08 35.78 3.28
CA THR A 446 -3.19 36.71 2.14
C THR A 446 -1.83 37.04 1.53
N LEU A 447 -0.82 37.25 2.37
CA LEU A 447 0.54 37.51 1.93
C LEU A 447 1.10 36.31 1.15
N ASN A 448 0.94 35.09 1.67
CA ASN A 448 1.43 33.86 1.04
C ASN A 448 0.80 33.68 -0.35
N ARG A 449 -0.52 33.89 -0.47
CA ARG A 449 -1.22 33.86 -1.78
C ARG A 449 -0.70 34.90 -2.76
N CYS A 450 -0.53 36.14 -2.31
CA CYS A 450 0.01 37.22 -3.14
C CYS A 450 1.43 36.89 -3.63
N TYR A 451 2.29 36.37 -2.75
CA TYR A 451 3.63 35.94 -3.12
C TYR A 451 3.63 34.72 -4.05
N GLY A 452 2.75 33.75 -3.83
CA GLY A 452 2.56 32.61 -4.73
C GLY A 452 2.20 33.05 -6.15
N ALA A 453 1.20 33.92 -6.27
CA ALA A 453 0.79 34.50 -7.54
C ALA A 453 1.93 35.30 -8.20
N PHE A 454 2.67 36.09 -7.43
CA PHE A 454 3.86 36.80 -7.91
C PHE A 454 4.93 35.84 -8.43
N LYS A 455 5.29 34.82 -7.64
CA LYS A 455 6.30 33.82 -7.98
C LYS A 455 5.94 33.06 -9.25
N LEU A 456 4.69 32.65 -9.42
CA LEU A 456 4.26 31.92 -10.61
C LEU A 456 4.24 32.81 -11.85
N ARG A 457 3.82 34.07 -11.72
CA ARG A 457 3.70 34.99 -12.86
C ARG A 457 5.05 35.51 -13.33
N TYR A 458 5.93 35.86 -12.41
CA TYR A 458 7.17 36.57 -12.72
C TYR A 458 8.41 35.68 -12.63
N CYS A 459 8.47 34.76 -11.65
CA CYS A 459 9.64 33.90 -11.44
C CYS A 459 9.65 32.62 -12.29
N SER A 460 8.59 32.35 -13.06
CA SER A 460 8.54 31.20 -13.98
C SER A 460 9.32 31.45 -15.28
N ASN A 461 9.53 32.72 -15.66
CA ASN A 461 10.28 33.09 -16.84
C ASN A 461 11.59 33.77 -16.43
N PHE A 462 12.71 33.14 -16.82
CA PHE A 462 14.05 33.63 -16.50
C PHE A 462 14.26 35.09 -16.91
N TRP A 463 13.81 35.49 -18.11
CA TRP A 463 13.99 36.84 -18.63
C TRP A 463 13.17 37.88 -17.87
N VAL A 464 11.95 37.52 -17.47
CA VAL A 464 11.08 38.40 -16.65
C VAL A 464 11.68 38.59 -15.26
N THR A 465 12.18 37.50 -14.66
CA THR A 465 12.86 37.54 -13.36
C THR A 465 14.11 38.41 -13.43
N PHE A 466 14.95 38.20 -14.44
CA PHE A 466 16.17 38.96 -14.67
C PHE A 466 15.86 40.46 -14.86
N GLY A 467 14.86 40.78 -15.69
CA GLY A 467 14.41 42.16 -15.90
C GLY A 467 13.94 42.83 -14.61
N LEU A 468 13.14 42.15 -13.79
CA LEU A 468 12.69 42.68 -12.50
C LEU A 468 13.83 42.91 -11.51
N VAL A 469 14.80 42.00 -11.44
CA VAL A 469 15.97 42.14 -10.57
C VAL A 469 16.83 43.32 -11.02
N MET A 470 17.11 43.44 -12.32
CA MET A 470 17.88 44.55 -12.86
C MET A 470 17.16 45.89 -12.65
N PHE A 471 15.85 45.94 -12.87
CA PHE A 471 15.03 47.12 -12.57
C PHE A 471 15.09 47.50 -11.08
N GLY A 472 15.03 46.52 -10.18
CA GLY A 472 15.20 46.73 -8.74
C GLY A 472 16.57 47.28 -8.36
N ILE A 473 17.64 46.77 -8.97
CA ILE A 473 19.01 47.25 -8.74
C ILE A 473 19.16 48.70 -9.22
N VAL A 474 18.69 49.00 -10.43
CA VAL A 474 18.78 50.34 -11.01
C VAL A 474 18.00 51.36 -10.18
N THR A 475 16.78 51.02 -9.74
CA THR A 475 15.95 51.91 -8.91
C THR A 475 16.56 52.14 -7.52
N LEU A 476 17.18 51.11 -6.92
CA LEU A 476 17.91 51.25 -5.66
C LEU A 476 19.11 52.19 -5.81
N LEU A 477 19.93 51.98 -6.86
CA LEU A 477 21.07 52.84 -7.16
C LEU A 477 20.64 54.28 -7.42
N GLN A 478 19.57 54.47 -8.18
CA GLN A 478 18.99 55.79 -8.43
C GLN A 478 18.56 56.45 -7.12
N THR A 479 17.88 55.72 -6.24
CA THR A 479 17.43 56.24 -4.94
C THR A 479 18.61 56.64 -4.05
N ILE A 480 19.66 55.81 -4.00
CA ILE A 480 20.89 56.12 -3.25
C ILE A 480 21.57 57.37 -3.82
N TYR A 481 21.68 57.47 -5.15
CA TYR A 481 22.27 58.64 -5.79
C TYR A 481 21.46 59.91 -5.51
N THR A 482 20.14 59.85 -5.60
CA THR A 482 19.25 60.97 -5.25
C THR A 482 19.40 61.38 -3.78
N MET A 483 19.48 60.42 -2.85
CA MET A 483 19.70 60.70 -1.43
C MET A 483 21.07 61.35 -1.18
N LEU A 484 22.14 60.79 -1.76
CA LEU A 484 23.48 61.37 -1.63
C LEU A 484 23.54 62.78 -2.22
N SER A 485 22.92 62.99 -3.37
CA SER A 485 22.82 64.32 -3.99
C SER A 485 22.10 65.29 -3.06
N TYR A 486 20.98 64.90 -2.44
CA TYR A 486 20.22 65.74 -1.51
C TYR A 486 21.03 66.11 -0.25
N TYR A 487 21.72 65.15 0.36
CA TYR A 487 22.54 65.42 1.54
C TYR A 487 23.79 66.25 1.23
N ALA A 488 24.37 66.11 0.03
CA ALA A 488 25.47 66.95 -0.42
C ALA A 488 25.05 68.43 -0.57
N THR A 489 23.87 68.71 -1.14
CA THR A 489 23.35 70.09 -1.23
C THR A 489 23.01 70.68 0.14
N VAL A 490 22.41 69.90 1.03
CA VAL A 490 22.09 70.36 2.40
C VAL A 490 23.35 70.62 3.23
N SER A 491 24.41 69.81 3.07
CA SER A 491 25.70 70.04 3.73
C SER A 491 26.45 71.27 3.19
N GLY A 492 26.33 71.55 1.89
CA GLY A 492 26.88 72.76 1.26
C GLY A 492 26.24 74.06 1.77
N ASN A 493 24.92 74.06 2.01
CA ASN A 493 24.20 75.23 2.53
C ASN A 493 24.44 75.56 4.01
N LYS A 494 25.14 74.70 4.78
CA LYS A 494 25.56 75.02 6.16
C LYS A 494 26.96 75.66 6.25
N LYS A 495 27.67 75.80 5.12
CA LYS A 495 29.02 76.39 5.04
C LYS A 495 29.05 77.81 4.46
N HIS A 496 27.89 78.39 4.18
CA HIS A 496 27.68 79.81 3.91
C HIS A 496 26.85 80.39 5.06
#